data_AF-A0A848NTZ1-F1
#
_entry.id   AF-A0A848NTZ1-F1
#
_cell.length_a   1.000
_cell.length_b   1.000
_cell.length_c   1.000
_cell.angle_alpha   90.00
_cell.angle_beta   90.00
_cell.angle_gamma   90.00
#
_symmetry.space_group_name_H-M   'P 1'
#
loop_
_entity.id
_entity.type
_entity.pdbx_description
1 polymer ?
#
loop_
_entity_poly.entity_id
_entity_poly.type
_entity_poly.pdbx_seq_one_letter_code
_entity_poly.pdbx_strand_id
1 'polypeptide(L)'
;MRWQFKAGAILATAVLVFAGVRLFSADAADAQPADPPRQAAAATPPSPAPAPAGTPPPQAAPAYKPPPPPERPLPPRFTDYLAREYPNSAATRQALTQIAYGWSEAVNDVRGPHDAKLAGNDIARGIACALGPGVLARTGVDQQTMLDRIKNARAVMLDNDSDTMAYLRFQSLAGGQYFDDPGAASCSFDPATLPN
;
A
#
# COMPACT_ATOMS: atom_id res chain seq x y z
N MET A 1 19.20 -45.39 -11.53
CA MET A 1 17.97 -45.49 -12.35
C MET A 1 17.56 -44.09 -12.76
N ARG A 2 17.65 -43.79 -14.07
CA ARG A 2 17.27 -42.50 -14.68
C ARG A 2 15.84 -42.66 -15.18
N TRP A 3 14.92 -41.79 -14.78
CA TRP A 3 13.63 -41.65 -15.45
C TRP A 3 13.47 -40.23 -15.95
N GLN A 4 13.53 -40.13 -17.27
CA GLN A 4 13.24 -38.95 -18.06
C GLN A 4 11.74 -38.95 -18.36
N PHE A 5 11.06 -37.83 -18.20
CA PHE A 5 9.83 -37.56 -18.94
C PHE A 5 10.04 -36.32 -19.79
N LYS A 6 9.97 -36.54 -21.11
CA LYS A 6 9.91 -35.50 -22.13
C LYS A 6 8.46 -35.25 -22.51
N ALA A 7 8.22 -33.97 -22.82
CA ALA A 7 7.30 -33.44 -23.82
C ALA A 7 5.82 -33.26 -23.47
N GLY A 8 5.35 -32.04 -23.74
CA GLY A 8 3.93 -31.67 -23.77
C GLY A 8 3.76 -30.16 -23.83
N ALA A 9 4.16 -29.54 -24.94
CA ALA A 9 3.96 -28.12 -25.21
C ALA A 9 2.47 -27.79 -25.37
N ILE A 10 1.98 -26.75 -24.67
CA ILE A 10 0.73 -26.06 -25.04
C ILE A 10 0.94 -24.55 -24.92
N LEU A 11 0.78 -23.90 -26.08
CA LEU A 11 0.71 -22.50 -26.43
C LEU A 11 0.28 -21.52 -25.32
N ALA A 12 1.13 -20.52 -25.03
CA ALA A 12 0.72 -19.30 -24.36
C ALA A 12 0.49 -18.20 -25.43
N THR A 13 -0.79 -17.92 -25.69
CA THR A 13 -1.25 -16.75 -26.44
C THR A 13 -1.03 -15.51 -25.59
N ALA A 14 -0.17 -14.60 -26.05
CA ALA A 14 -0.08 -13.24 -25.56
C ALA A 14 -0.79 -12.31 -26.56
N VAL A 15 -1.85 -11.61 -26.13
CA VAL A 15 -2.24 -10.30 -26.68
C VAL A 15 -2.86 -9.44 -25.57
N LEU A 16 -2.25 -8.28 -25.36
CA LEU A 16 -2.65 -7.14 -24.52
C LEU A 16 -4.02 -6.56 -24.91
N VAL A 17 -4.77 -6.03 -23.94
CA VAL A 17 -5.53 -4.78 -24.17
C VAL A 17 -5.44 -3.89 -22.92
N PHE A 18 -4.87 -2.71 -23.17
CA PHE A 18 -4.71 -1.54 -22.31
C PHE A 18 -6.05 -0.84 -22.01
N ALA A 19 -6.00 0.03 -20.99
CA ALA A 19 -6.82 1.25 -20.83
C ALA A 19 -8.24 1.10 -20.25
N GLY A 20 -8.32 1.15 -18.91
CA GLY A 20 -9.51 1.62 -18.19
C GLY A 20 -9.32 3.06 -17.72
N VAL A 21 -9.17 4.01 -18.64
CA VAL A 21 -9.27 5.44 -18.31
C VAL A 21 -10.75 5.78 -18.17
N ARG A 22 -11.15 6.10 -16.95
CA ARG A 22 -12.41 6.79 -16.67
C ARG A 22 -12.31 8.20 -17.23
N LEU A 23 -13.18 8.54 -18.17
CA LEU A 23 -13.53 9.92 -18.45
C LEU A 23 -15.04 10.10 -18.39
N PHE A 24 -15.39 11.22 -17.78
CA PHE A 24 -16.72 11.66 -17.44
C PHE A 24 -17.57 11.98 -18.67
N SER A 25 -18.87 11.74 -18.46
CA SER A 25 -20.11 12.27 -19.02
C SER A 25 -20.12 13.41 -20.06
N ALA A 26 -21.25 13.40 -20.77
CA ALA A 26 -21.94 14.50 -21.47
C ALA A 26 -21.42 14.77 -22.91
N ASP A 27 -22.24 14.96 -23.94
CA ASP A 27 -23.66 15.34 -24.01
C ASP A 27 -24.20 15.08 -25.44
N ALA A 28 -25.53 15.16 -25.58
CA ALA A 28 -26.33 15.52 -26.77
C ALA A 28 -26.17 14.70 -28.08
N ALA A 29 -27.23 14.15 -28.70
CA ALA A 29 -28.25 14.87 -29.48
C ALA A 29 -27.59 15.91 -30.44
N ASP A 30 -27.81 15.97 -31.75
CA ASP A 30 -28.90 15.49 -32.58
C ASP A 30 -28.52 15.72 -34.06
N ALA A 31 -29.48 15.45 -34.94
CA ALA A 31 -29.55 15.63 -36.39
C ALA A 31 -28.80 16.81 -37.09
N GLN A 32 -28.47 16.50 -38.36
CA GLN A 32 -28.23 17.28 -39.60
C GLN A 32 -28.20 18.85 -39.66
N PRO A 33 -27.51 19.40 -40.69
CA PRO A 33 -26.99 20.76 -40.76
C PRO A 33 -27.99 21.79 -41.32
N ALA A 34 -27.81 23.05 -40.92
CA ALA A 34 -28.47 24.20 -41.55
C ALA A 34 -27.49 25.38 -41.71
N ASP A 35 -27.63 26.07 -42.84
CA ASP A 35 -26.83 27.18 -43.36
C ASP A 35 -26.70 28.41 -42.43
N PRO A 36 -25.66 29.24 -42.62
CA PRO A 36 -25.39 30.38 -41.76
C PRO A 36 -26.14 31.64 -42.23
N PRO A 37 -26.62 32.48 -41.29
CA PRO A 37 -26.78 33.89 -41.59
C PRO A 37 -26.13 34.82 -40.56
N ARG A 38 -25.30 35.71 -41.12
CA ARG A 38 -25.03 37.11 -40.78
C ARG A 38 -24.81 37.49 -39.30
N GLN A 39 -23.60 38.00 -39.06
CA GLN A 39 -23.22 38.84 -37.94
C GLN A 39 -24.23 39.97 -37.69
N ALA A 40 -24.85 39.94 -36.51
CA ALA A 40 -25.47 41.08 -35.87
C ALA A 40 -24.56 41.56 -34.72
N ALA A 41 -24.50 42.86 -34.54
CA ALA A 41 -23.59 43.57 -33.64
C ALA A 41 -23.68 43.09 -32.18
N ALA A 42 -22.53 43.09 -31.51
CA ALA A 42 -22.36 42.70 -30.12
C ALA A 42 -23.23 43.56 -29.17
N ALA A 43 -24.13 42.90 -28.45
CA ALA A 43 -24.72 43.44 -27.23
C ALA A 43 -23.92 42.89 -26.04
N THR A 44 -23.38 43.79 -25.21
CA THR A 44 -22.64 43.45 -23.99
C THR A 44 -23.60 42.79 -22.99
N PRO A 45 -23.33 41.59 -22.46
CA PRO A 45 -24.14 41.03 -21.38
C PRO A 45 -23.88 41.81 -20.07
N PRO A 46 -24.91 41.98 -19.21
CA PRO A 46 -24.71 42.57 -17.89
C PRO A 46 -23.82 41.66 -17.02
N SER A 47 -22.92 42.28 -16.24
CA SER A 47 -22.06 41.57 -15.28
C SER A 47 -22.91 40.87 -14.22
N PRO A 48 -22.65 39.57 -13.90
CA PRO A 48 -23.29 38.92 -12.78
C PRO A 48 -22.74 39.47 -11.45
N ALA A 49 -23.64 39.63 -10.48
CA ALA A 49 -23.29 40.03 -9.12
C ALA A 49 -22.35 39.00 -8.45
N PRO A 50 -21.44 39.41 -7.55
CA PRO A 50 -20.52 38.51 -6.90
C PRO A 50 -21.26 37.56 -5.96
N ALA A 51 -20.89 36.27 -6.01
CA ALA A 51 -21.42 35.25 -5.10
C ALA A 51 -20.99 35.51 -3.65
N PRO A 52 -21.85 35.25 -2.65
CA PRO A 52 -21.46 35.36 -1.25
C PRO A 52 -20.37 34.33 -0.93
N ALA A 53 -19.38 34.75 -0.14
CA ALA A 53 -18.31 33.88 0.34
C ALA A 53 -18.91 32.73 1.17
N GLY A 54 -18.84 31.52 0.64
CA GLY A 54 -19.22 30.31 1.37
C GLY A 54 -18.29 30.13 2.57
N THR A 55 -18.88 29.93 3.74
CA THR A 55 -18.19 29.49 4.95
C THR A 55 -17.38 28.22 4.67
N PRO A 56 -16.09 28.15 5.06
CA PRO A 56 -15.31 26.93 4.90
C PRO A 56 -15.98 25.79 5.68
N PRO A 57 -15.99 24.56 5.12
CA PRO A 57 -16.56 23.41 5.81
C PRO A 57 -15.81 23.17 7.14
N PRO A 58 -16.49 22.70 8.19
CA PRO A 58 -15.86 22.41 9.46
C PRO A 58 -14.72 21.41 9.25
N GLN A 59 -13.51 21.82 9.62
CA GLN A 59 -12.35 20.94 9.67
C GLN A 59 -12.65 19.84 10.68
N ALA A 60 -12.63 18.58 10.23
CA ALA A 60 -12.76 17.43 11.11
C ALA A 60 -11.64 17.53 12.16
N ALA A 61 -12.02 17.58 13.44
CA ALA A 61 -11.05 17.48 14.51
C ALA A 61 -10.20 16.21 14.30
N PRO A 62 -8.88 16.26 14.51
CA PRO A 62 -8.06 15.06 14.41
C PRO A 62 -8.65 14.03 15.35
N ALA A 63 -9.00 12.87 14.80
CA ALA A 63 -9.46 11.74 15.59
C ALA A 63 -8.43 11.54 16.70
N TYR A 64 -8.86 11.62 17.96
CA TYR A 64 -8.01 11.32 19.10
C TYR A 64 -7.52 9.88 18.91
N LYS A 65 -6.27 9.73 18.45
CA LYS A 65 -5.58 8.45 18.42
C LYS A 65 -4.96 8.30 19.79
N PRO A 66 -5.38 7.32 20.61
CA PRO A 66 -4.68 7.00 21.84
C PRO A 66 -3.17 6.86 21.53
N PRO A 67 -2.28 7.29 22.44
CA PRO A 67 -0.85 7.07 22.24
C PRO A 67 -0.65 5.58 21.96
N PRO A 68 0.14 5.22 20.93
CA PRO A 68 0.36 3.83 20.61
C PRO A 68 0.89 3.13 21.87
N PRO A 69 0.41 1.92 22.18
CA PRO A 69 0.95 1.14 23.28
C PRO A 69 2.48 1.03 23.12
N PRO A 70 3.25 0.95 24.22
CA PRO A 70 4.68 0.73 24.12
C PRO A 70 4.93 -0.48 23.22
N GLU A 71 5.73 -0.30 22.18
CA GLU A 71 5.98 -1.34 21.18
C GLU A 71 6.46 -2.62 21.89
N ARG A 72 5.74 -3.72 21.69
CA ARG A 72 6.17 -5.03 22.19
C ARG A 72 7.55 -5.32 21.57
N PRO A 73 8.55 -5.72 22.37
CA PRO A 73 9.84 -6.11 21.83
C PRO A 73 9.67 -7.20 20.75
N LEU A 74 10.33 -7.03 19.61
CA LEU A 74 10.37 -8.05 18.57
C LEU A 74 11.15 -9.29 19.08
N PRO A 75 10.85 -10.49 18.56
CA PRO A 75 11.60 -11.70 18.92
C PRO A 75 13.11 -11.51 18.72
N PRO A 76 13.98 -11.91 19.68
CA PRO A 76 15.43 -11.77 19.55
C PRO A 76 16.00 -12.38 18.27
N ARG A 77 15.47 -13.52 17.84
CA ARG A 77 15.83 -14.18 16.58
C ARG A 77 15.68 -13.28 15.35
N PHE A 78 14.70 -12.39 15.37
CA PHE A 78 14.44 -11.46 14.29
C PHE A 78 15.42 -10.27 14.32
N THR A 79 15.65 -9.70 15.50
CA THR A 79 16.63 -8.63 15.65
C THR A 79 18.05 -9.10 15.30
N ASP A 80 18.40 -10.32 15.69
CA ASP A 80 19.68 -10.96 15.35
C ASP A 80 19.79 -11.24 13.85
N TYR A 81 18.70 -11.69 13.22
CA TYR A 81 18.62 -11.86 11.77
C TYR A 81 18.88 -10.53 11.04
N LEU A 82 18.21 -9.44 11.43
CA LEU A 82 18.41 -8.14 10.81
C LEU A 82 19.83 -7.61 10.99
N ALA A 83 20.43 -7.79 12.17
CA ALA A 83 21.79 -7.37 12.45
C ALA A 83 22.82 -8.15 11.60
N ARG A 84 22.60 -9.46 11.42
CA ARG A 84 23.48 -10.34 10.65
C ARG A 84 23.36 -10.15 9.15
N GLU A 85 22.13 -10.08 8.64
CA GLU A 85 21.85 -10.05 7.20
C GLU A 85 22.01 -8.64 6.61
N TYR A 86 21.71 -7.60 7.40
CA TYR A 86 21.76 -6.21 6.97
C TYR A 86 22.64 -5.36 7.91
N PRO A 87 23.93 -5.71 8.08
CA PRO A 87 24.81 -5.01 9.03
C PRO A 87 25.03 -3.55 8.66
N ASN A 88 25.05 -3.25 7.36
CA ASN A 88 25.35 -1.91 6.83
C ASN A 88 24.11 -1.16 6.33
N SER A 89 22.95 -1.82 6.25
CA SER A 89 21.75 -1.23 5.67
C SER A 89 20.71 -0.86 6.74
N ALA A 90 20.84 0.33 7.34
CA ALA A 90 19.88 0.76 8.35
C ALA A 90 18.48 0.98 7.75
N ALA A 91 18.36 1.41 6.50
CA ALA A 91 17.04 1.56 5.87
C ALA A 91 16.35 0.22 5.66
N THR A 92 17.09 -0.84 5.29
CA THR A 92 16.50 -2.19 5.21
C THR A 92 16.05 -2.66 6.58
N ARG A 93 16.89 -2.49 7.62
CA ARG A 93 16.52 -2.87 8.99
C ARG A 93 15.27 -2.16 9.47
N GLN A 94 15.17 -0.84 9.27
CA GLN A 94 14.01 -0.05 9.69
C GLN A 94 12.75 -0.43 8.93
N ALA A 95 12.83 -0.59 7.61
CA ALA A 95 11.68 -1.01 6.81
C ALA A 95 11.15 -2.39 7.23
N LEU A 96 12.03 -3.37 7.42
CA LEU A 96 11.63 -4.72 7.87
C LEU A 96 11.13 -4.72 9.32
N THR A 97 11.69 -3.88 10.19
CA THR A 97 11.23 -3.69 11.58
C THR A 97 9.81 -3.15 11.62
N GLN A 98 9.48 -2.15 10.78
CA GLN A 98 8.13 -1.61 10.69
C GLN A 98 7.10 -2.68 10.30
N ILE A 99 7.43 -3.53 9.31
CA ILE A 99 6.56 -4.65 8.93
C ILE A 99 6.43 -5.66 10.08
N ALA A 100 7.54 -5.95 10.77
CA ALA A 100 7.58 -6.91 11.85
C ALA A 100 6.70 -6.51 13.04
N TYR A 101 6.53 -5.22 13.31
CA TYR A 101 5.56 -4.77 14.31
C TYR A 101 4.12 -5.10 13.92
N GLY A 102 3.75 -4.95 12.64
CA GLY A 102 2.43 -5.39 12.15
C GLY A 102 2.24 -6.90 12.27
N TRP A 103 3.28 -7.71 12.01
CA TRP A 103 3.21 -9.16 12.25
C TRP A 103 3.14 -9.51 13.74
N SER A 104 3.84 -8.77 14.59
CA SER A 104 3.77 -8.93 16.05
C SER A 104 2.36 -8.67 16.56
N GLU A 105 1.70 -7.60 16.08
CA GLU A 105 0.29 -7.32 16.40
C GLU A 105 -0.63 -8.44 15.90
N ALA A 106 -0.44 -8.90 14.66
CA ALA A 106 -1.22 -9.97 14.06
C ALA A 106 -1.18 -11.28 14.88
N VAL A 107 0.00 -11.61 15.43
CA VAL A 107 0.20 -12.84 16.21
C VAL A 107 -0.33 -12.72 17.64
N ASN A 108 -0.12 -11.57 18.28
CA ASN A 108 -0.32 -11.46 19.73
C ASN A 108 -1.64 -10.80 20.13
N ASP A 109 -2.11 -9.85 19.32
CA ASP A 109 -3.14 -8.89 19.73
C ASP A 109 -4.48 -9.11 19.00
N VAL A 110 -4.49 -9.88 17.91
CA VAL A 110 -5.72 -10.17 17.16
C VAL A 110 -6.63 -11.13 17.93
N ARG A 111 -7.81 -10.65 18.33
CA ARG A 111 -8.86 -11.44 18.98
C ARG A 111 -10.12 -11.57 18.12
N GLY A 112 -10.40 -10.58 17.28
CA GLY A 112 -11.52 -10.60 16.34
C GLY A 112 -11.25 -9.91 14.98
N PRO A 113 -12.27 -9.80 14.11
CA PRO A 113 -12.12 -9.22 12.77
C PRO A 113 -11.64 -7.76 12.78
N HIS A 114 -12.09 -6.95 13.73
CA HIS A 114 -11.66 -5.56 13.85
C HIS A 114 -10.15 -5.46 14.13
N ASP A 115 -9.63 -6.26 15.06
CA ASP A 115 -8.19 -6.27 15.36
C ASP A 115 -7.38 -6.77 14.14
N ALA A 116 -7.92 -7.76 13.42
CA ALA A 116 -7.31 -8.25 12.19
C ALA A 116 -7.25 -7.17 11.10
N LYS A 117 -8.24 -6.27 11.04
CA LYS A 117 -8.22 -5.11 10.13
C LYS A 117 -7.09 -4.14 10.51
N LEU A 118 -6.93 -3.84 11.80
CA LEU A 118 -5.88 -2.94 12.29
C LEU A 118 -4.48 -3.51 12.02
N ALA A 119 -4.23 -4.74 12.46
CA ALA A 119 -2.94 -5.41 12.21
C ALA A 119 -2.64 -5.53 10.71
N GLY A 120 -3.65 -5.84 9.89
CA GLY A 120 -3.49 -5.92 8.44
C GLY A 120 -3.20 -4.57 7.79
N ASN A 121 -3.82 -3.48 8.26
CA ASN A 121 -3.49 -2.12 7.83
C ASN A 121 -2.04 -1.75 8.16
N ASP A 122 -1.54 -2.13 9.35
CA ASP A 122 -0.17 -1.83 9.76
C ASP A 122 0.86 -2.68 9.00
N ILE A 123 0.55 -3.95 8.70
CA ILE A 123 1.35 -4.79 7.78
C ILE A 123 1.38 -4.15 6.37
N ALA A 124 0.21 -3.77 5.83
CA ALA A 124 0.12 -3.15 4.51
C ALA A 124 0.93 -1.85 4.43
N ARG A 125 0.86 -1.02 5.48
CA ARG A 125 1.66 0.19 5.62
C ARG A 125 3.16 -0.10 5.62
N GLY A 126 3.61 -1.09 6.40
CA GLY A 126 5.01 -1.50 6.41
C GLY A 126 5.50 -2.00 5.05
N ILE A 127 4.70 -2.81 4.34
CA ILE A 127 5.05 -3.32 3.00
C ILE A 127 5.14 -2.16 2.01
N ALA A 128 4.18 -1.24 2.02
CA ALA A 128 4.21 -0.06 1.17
C ALA A 128 5.41 0.85 1.48
N CYS A 129 5.87 0.93 2.74
CA CYS A 129 7.09 1.62 3.09
C CYS A 129 8.32 0.94 2.45
N ALA A 130 8.47 -0.36 2.66
CA ALA A 130 9.63 -1.12 2.16
C ALA A 130 9.75 -1.10 0.63
N LEU A 131 8.62 -1.18 -0.07
CA LEU A 131 8.55 -1.13 -1.54
C LEU A 131 8.47 0.30 -2.08
N GLY A 132 8.43 1.30 -1.21
CA GLY A 132 8.37 2.71 -1.59
C GLY A 132 9.66 3.18 -2.28
N PRO A 133 9.57 4.14 -3.20
CA PRO A 133 10.73 4.61 -3.97
C PRO A 133 11.86 5.15 -3.07
N GLY A 134 11.52 5.77 -1.94
CA GLY A 134 12.52 6.25 -0.97
C GLY A 134 13.37 5.14 -0.37
N VAL A 135 12.76 4.03 0.07
CA VAL A 135 13.50 2.89 0.64
C VAL A 135 14.27 2.14 -0.44
N LEU A 136 13.65 1.88 -1.59
CA LEU A 136 14.34 1.19 -2.70
C LEU A 136 15.55 1.99 -3.20
N ALA A 137 15.39 3.29 -3.44
CA ALA A 137 16.50 4.16 -3.84
C ALA A 137 17.58 4.23 -2.77
N ARG A 138 17.20 4.32 -1.48
CA ARG A 138 18.18 4.36 -0.40
C ARG A 138 18.95 3.05 -0.28
N THR A 139 18.28 1.91 -0.43
CA THR A 139 18.87 0.57 -0.26
C THR A 139 19.61 0.07 -1.49
N GLY A 140 19.43 0.71 -2.64
CA GLY A 140 20.05 0.31 -3.90
C GLY A 140 19.56 -1.05 -4.40
N VAL A 141 18.39 -1.51 -3.93
CA VAL A 141 17.77 -2.76 -4.39
C VAL A 141 16.50 -2.51 -5.18
N ASP A 142 16.20 -3.44 -6.08
CA ASP A 142 14.93 -3.44 -6.79
C ASP A 142 13.78 -3.98 -5.92
N GLN A 143 12.56 -3.81 -6.44
CA GLN A 143 11.34 -4.22 -5.77
C GLN A 143 11.30 -5.73 -5.50
N GLN A 144 11.78 -6.56 -6.44
CA GLN A 144 11.74 -8.01 -6.30
C GLN A 144 12.65 -8.49 -5.18
N THR A 145 13.86 -7.94 -5.13
CA THR A 145 14.82 -8.18 -4.04
C THR A 145 14.22 -7.78 -2.70
N MET A 146 13.56 -6.62 -2.61
CA MET A 146 12.91 -6.21 -1.36
C MET A 146 11.75 -7.14 -0.98
N LEU A 147 10.94 -7.60 -1.93
CA LEU A 147 9.89 -8.60 -1.68
C LEU A 147 10.47 -9.91 -1.11
N ASP A 148 11.60 -10.37 -1.65
CA ASP A 148 12.28 -11.56 -1.14
C ASP A 148 12.80 -11.34 0.29
N ARG A 149 13.33 -10.15 0.60
CA ARG A 149 13.70 -9.77 1.97
C ARG A 149 12.51 -9.79 2.92
N ILE A 150 11.36 -9.25 2.50
CA ILE A 150 10.11 -9.27 3.29
C ILE A 150 9.67 -10.73 3.54
N LYS A 151 9.71 -11.58 2.52
CA LYS A 151 9.35 -13.00 2.64
C LYS A 151 10.26 -13.72 3.64
N ASN A 152 11.57 -13.51 3.56
CA ASN A 152 12.55 -14.12 4.46
C ASN A 152 12.39 -13.60 5.91
N ALA A 153 12.21 -12.28 6.06
CA ALA A 153 11.92 -11.64 7.34
C ALA A 153 10.67 -12.23 8.01
N ARG A 154 9.60 -12.46 7.23
CA ARG A 154 8.37 -13.09 7.72
C ARG A 154 8.62 -14.51 8.21
N ALA A 155 9.40 -15.31 7.48
CA ALA A 155 9.74 -16.67 7.88
C ALA A 155 10.44 -16.69 9.24
N VAL A 156 11.41 -15.79 9.46
CA VAL A 156 12.11 -15.66 10.76
C VAL A 156 11.15 -15.20 11.87
N MET A 157 10.25 -14.27 11.58
CA MET A 157 9.26 -13.79 12.55
C MET A 157 8.30 -14.89 12.99
N LEU A 158 7.89 -15.76 12.06
CA LEU A 158 6.88 -16.80 12.29
C LEU A 158 7.47 -18.22 12.45
N ASP A 159 8.76 -18.32 12.79
CA ASP A 159 9.56 -19.56 12.79
C ASP A 159 9.17 -20.61 13.86
N ASN A 160 8.08 -20.41 14.60
CA ASN A 160 7.54 -21.44 15.49
C ASN A 160 6.05 -21.69 15.23
N ASP A 161 5.60 -22.87 15.63
CA ASP A 161 4.24 -23.35 15.36
C ASP A 161 3.17 -22.44 15.97
N SER A 162 3.38 -21.91 17.18
CA SER A 162 2.40 -21.03 17.83
C SER A 162 2.21 -19.71 17.07
N ASP A 163 3.30 -19.09 16.63
CA ASP A 163 3.26 -17.83 15.89
C ASP A 163 2.68 -18.04 14.48
N THR A 164 3.02 -19.16 13.83
CA THR A 164 2.44 -19.56 12.54
C THR A 164 0.93 -19.77 12.67
N MET A 165 0.47 -20.52 13.68
CA MET A 165 -0.97 -20.77 13.89
C MET A 165 -1.73 -19.49 14.24
N ALA A 166 -1.15 -18.62 15.06
CA ALA A 166 -1.73 -17.30 15.35
C ALA A 166 -1.84 -16.44 14.10
N TYR A 167 -0.81 -16.43 13.25
CA TYR A 167 -0.83 -15.71 11.98
C TYR A 167 -1.85 -16.30 10.98
N LEU A 168 -2.06 -17.61 10.97
CA LEU A 168 -3.14 -18.24 10.18
C LEU A 168 -4.53 -17.84 10.70
N ARG A 169 -4.72 -17.77 12.02
CA ARG A 169 -5.96 -17.23 12.61
C ARG A 169 -6.18 -15.80 12.18
N PHE A 170 -5.17 -14.94 12.26
CA PHE A 170 -5.24 -13.57 11.74
C PHE A 170 -5.71 -13.54 10.29
N GLN A 171 -5.10 -14.34 9.39
CA GLN A 171 -5.51 -14.39 7.98
C GLN A 171 -6.97 -14.81 7.81
N SER A 172 -7.45 -15.77 8.60
CA SER A 172 -8.85 -16.20 8.53
C SER A 172 -9.83 -15.08 8.96
N LEU A 173 -9.45 -14.29 9.97
CA LEU A 173 -10.25 -13.16 10.47
C LEU A 173 -10.18 -11.93 9.55
N ALA A 174 -9.05 -11.76 8.86
CA ALA A 174 -8.87 -10.72 7.85
C ALA A 174 -9.56 -11.05 6.51
N GLY A 175 -9.98 -12.30 6.30
CA GLY A 175 -10.64 -12.74 5.09
C GLY A 175 -11.89 -11.90 4.75
N GLY A 176 -11.97 -11.42 3.51
CA GLY A 176 -13.09 -10.59 3.04
C GLY A 176 -13.00 -9.12 3.45
N GLN A 177 -11.98 -8.71 4.19
CA GLN A 177 -11.74 -7.31 4.54
C GLN A 177 -10.82 -6.65 3.52
N TYR A 178 -11.09 -5.39 3.18
CA TYR A 178 -10.18 -4.55 2.43
C TYR A 178 -9.28 -3.81 3.40
N PHE A 179 -7.97 -3.76 3.16
CA PHE A 179 -7.05 -2.90 3.92
C PHE A 179 -7.09 -1.47 3.39
N ASP A 180 -6.80 -0.51 4.26
CA ASP A 180 -6.76 0.90 3.86
C ASP A 180 -5.56 1.12 2.94
N ASP A 181 -5.70 2.02 1.96
CA ASP A 181 -4.57 2.44 1.14
C ASP A 181 -3.57 3.16 2.07
N PRO A 182 -2.33 2.64 2.22
CA PRO A 182 -1.34 3.24 3.10
C PRO A 182 -0.87 4.61 2.62
N GLY A 183 -1.17 4.99 1.37
CA GLY A 183 -0.83 6.30 0.81
C GLY A 183 0.67 6.49 0.59
N ALA A 184 1.04 7.71 0.16
CA ALA A 184 2.43 8.03 -0.22
C ALA A 184 3.40 8.11 0.98
N ALA A 185 2.89 8.38 2.18
CA ALA A 185 3.67 8.49 3.43
C ALA A 185 3.50 7.24 4.29
N SER A 186 3.93 6.10 3.77
CA SER A 186 3.78 4.79 4.41
C SER A 186 4.86 4.49 5.46
N CYS A 187 6.03 5.12 5.39
CA CYS A 187 7.09 4.92 6.37
C CYS A 187 6.83 5.73 7.65
N SER A 188 7.09 5.12 8.82
CA SER A 188 7.12 5.84 10.11
C SER A 188 8.45 6.56 10.36
N PHE A 189 9.39 6.46 9.42
CA PHE A 189 10.72 7.05 9.44
C PHE A 189 11.03 7.71 8.09
N ASP A 190 12.01 8.61 8.05
CA ASP A 190 12.52 9.16 6.79
C ASP A 190 13.69 8.31 6.26
N PRO A 191 13.53 7.58 5.13
CA PRO A 191 14.60 6.77 4.56
C PRO A 191 15.84 7.59 4.18
N ALA A 192 15.68 8.88 3.81
CA ALA A 192 16.78 9.72 3.37
C ALA A 192 17.80 10.00 4.49
N THR A 193 17.36 9.92 5.75
CA THR A 193 18.21 10.19 6.93
C THR A 193 19.01 8.97 7.41
N LEU A 194 18.69 7.76 6.92
CA LEU A 194 19.29 6.53 7.42
C LEU A 194 20.57 6.17 6.66
N PRO A 195 21.62 5.63 7.31
CA PRO A 195 22.79 5.11 6.60
C PRO A 195 22.46 3.82 5.82
N ASN A 196 23.12 3.60 4.68
CA ASN A 196 23.06 2.37 3.88
C ASN A 196 24.38 2.08 3.21
#